data_AF-G8I0X2-F1
#
_entry.id   AF-G8I0X2-F1
#
_cell.length_a   1.000
_cell.length_b   1.000
_cell.length_c   1.000
_cell.angle_alpha   90.00
_cell.angle_beta   90.00
_cell.angle_gamma   90.00
#
_symmetry.space_group_name_H-M   'P 1'
#
loop_
_entity.id
_entity.type
_entity.pdbx_description
1 polymer ?
#
loop_
_entity_poly.entity_id
_entity_poly.type
_entity_poly.pdbx_seq_one_letter_code
_entity_poly.pdbx_strand_id
1 'polypeptide(L)'
;MNWEIKDLMCDIEVVKEKINDVAIKHGWFVEDKFVKDELETKQEHINFSASYLEHRIQNEHTVELLQVYLKEFGELIQKFHEIEKASLQADQSESNA
;
A
#
# COMPACT_ATOMS: atom_id res chain seq x y z
N MET A 1 18.56 2.83 -19.74
CA MET A 1 18.77 1.67 -18.86
C MET A 1 19.05 2.01 -17.39
N ASN A 2 20.26 2.46 -16.99
CA ASN A 2 20.54 2.69 -15.55
C ASN A 2 19.71 3.83 -14.93
N TRP A 3 19.38 4.87 -15.70
CA TRP A 3 18.57 5.99 -15.21
C TRP A 3 17.06 5.63 -15.11
N GLU A 4 16.51 4.88 -16.06
CA GLU A 4 15.10 4.40 -16.04
C GLU A 4 14.86 3.43 -14.88
N ILE A 5 15.82 2.55 -14.61
CA ILE A 5 15.74 1.65 -13.44
C ILE A 5 15.83 2.44 -12.13
N LYS A 6 16.69 3.47 -12.05
CA LYS A 6 16.78 4.34 -10.86
C LYS A 6 15.48 5.11 -10.64
N ASP A 7 14.92 5.68 -11.70
CA ASP A 7 13.63 6.39 -11.68
C ASP A 7 12.50 5.45 -11.19
N LEU A 8 12.40 4.25 -11.77
CA LEU A 8 11.45 3.23 -11.35
C LEU A 8 11.63 2.83 -9.87
N MET A 9 12.86 2.71 -9.38
CA MET A 9 13.11 2.38 -7.98
C MET A 9 12.65 3.52 -7.05
N CYS A 10 12.84 4.78 -7.43
CA CYS A 10 12.29 5.92 -6.69
C CYS A 10 10.76 5.86 -6.63
N ASP A 11 10.08 5.55 -7.75
CA ASP A 11 8.62 5.40 -7.78
C ASP A 11 8.15 4.27 -6.84
N ILE A 12 8.88 3.14 -6.82
CA ILE A 12 8.59 2.00 -5.94
C ILE A 12 8.76 2.39 -4.45
N GLU A 13 9.82 3.13 -4.11
CA GLU A 13 10.05 3.63 -2.76
C GLU A 13 8.91 4.54 -2.30
N VAL A 14 8.43 5.43 -3.16
CA VAL A 14 7.29 6.31 -2.86
C VAL A 14 6.02 5.50 -2.58
N VAL A 15 5.68 4.50 -3.42
CA VAL A 15 4.49 3.67 -3.19
C VAL A 15 4.62 2.86 -1.90
N LYS A 16 5.82 2.36 -1.58
CA LYS A 16 6.11 1.66 -0.33
C LYS A 16 5.90 2.58 0.89
N GLU A 17 6.38 3.82 0.83
CA GLU A 17 6.17 4.81 1.90
C GLU A 17 4.69 5.10 2.11
N LYS A 18 3.92 5.27 1.03
CA LYS A 18 2.46 5.45 1.11
C LYS A 18 1.74 4.27 1.78
N ILE A 19 2.13 3.03 1.45
CA ILE A 19 1.57 1.83 2.09
C ILE A 19 1.93 1.80 3.57
N ASN A 20 3.18 2.11 3.92
CA ASN A 20 3.64 2.15 5.30
C ASN A 20 2.88 3.20 6.12
N ASP A 21 2.62 4.38 5.54
CA ASP A 21 1.82 5.42 6.18
C ASP A 21 0.38 4.97 6.47
N VAL A 22 -0.25 4.24 5.55
CA VAL A 22 -1.58 3.66 5.78
C VAL A 22 -1.55 2.62 6.88
N ALA A 23 -0.54 1.75 6.89
CA ALA A 23 -0.37 0.72 7.92
C ALA A 23 -0.17 1.35 9.32
N ILE A 24 0.67 2.38 9.44
CA ILE A 24 0.90 3.09 10.70
C ILE A 24 -0.38 3.77 11.19
N LYS A 25 -1.07 4.50 10.31
CA LYS A 25 -2.32 5.20 10.68
C LYS A 25 -3.40 4.22 11.11
N HIS A 26 -3.53 3.09 10.42
CA HIS A 26 -4.48 2.06 10.80
C HIS A 26 -4.09 1.40 12.13
N GLY A 27 -2.79 1.15 12.37
CA GLY A 27 -2.28 0.66 13.64
C GLY A 27 -2.65 1.58 14.81
N TRP A 28 -2.41 2.89 14.68
CA TRP A 28 -2.80 3.87 15.70
C TRP A 28 -4.30 3.92 15.94
N PHE A 29 -5.10 3.80 14.87
CA PHE A 29 -6.55 3.72 15.00
C PHE A 29 -6.97 2.48 15.80
N VAL A 30 -6.36 1.32 15.55
CA VAL A 30 -6.66 0.09 16.28
C VAL A 30 -6.24 0.21 17.76
N GLU A 31 -5.04 0.70 18.02
CA GLU A 31 -4.53 0.90 19.39
C GLU A 31 -5.41 1.87 20.20
N ASP A 32 -5.93 2.93 19.58
CA ASP A 32 -6.82 3.91 20.22
C ASP A 32 -8.22 3.33 20.51
N LYS A 33 -8.80 2.57 19.56
CA LYS A 33 -10.19 2.10 19.66
C LYS A 33 -10.34 0.76 20.36
N PHE A 34 -9.31 -0.08 20.35
CA PHE A 34 -9.33 -1.46 20.87
C PHE A 34 -8.31 -1.62 22.01
N VAL A 35 -8.44 -0.77 23.03
CA VAL A 35 -7.53 -0.72 24.20
C VAL A 35 -7.62 -1.97 25.09
N LYS A 36 -8.73 -2.71 25.02
CA LYS A 36 -8.98 -3.94 25.76
C LYS A 36 -9.37 -5.06 24.82
N ASP A 37 -8.93 -6.27 25.14
CA ASP A 37 -9.29 -7.48 24.40
C ASP A 37 -10.77 -7.86 24.61
N GLU A 38 -11.33 -7.53 25.78
CA GLU A 38 -12.71 -7.83 26.14
C GLU A 38 -13.41 -6.62 26.75
N LEU A 39 -14.71 -6.48 26.43
CA LEU A 39 -15.60 -5.48 27.02
C LEU A 39 -16.37 -6.14 28.17
N GLU A 40 -16.16 -5.67 29.40
CA GLU A 40 -16.67 -6.33 30.61
C GLU A 40 -18.01 -5.74 31.05
N THR A 41 -18.21 -4.44 30.81
CA THR A 41 -19.37 -3.70 31.30
C THR A 41 -20.33 -3.34 30.18
N LYS A 42 -21.63 -3.27 30.50
CA LYS A 42 -22.66 -2.83 29.55
C LYS A 42 -22.33 -1.44 28.94
N GLN A 43 -21.74 -0.55 29.72
CA GLN A 43 -21.39 0.79 29.24
C GLN A 43 -20.27 0.75 28.20
N GLU A 44 -19.27 -0.11 28.37
CA GLU A 44 -18.20 -0.32 27.38
C GLU A 44 -18.78 -0.86 26.05
N HIS A 45 -19.69 -1.84 26.12
CA HIS A 45 -20.40 -2.35 24.94
C HIS A 45 -21.21 -1.25 24.23
N ILE A 46 -21.91 -0.40 24.97
CA ILE A 46 -22.68 0.72 24.41
C ILE A 46 -21.76 1.73 23.73
N ASN A 47 -20.67 2.12 24.39
CA ASN A 47 -19.71 3.09 23.86
C ASN A 47 -19.06 2.58 22.57
N PHE A 48 -18.61 1.32 22.57
CA PHE A 48 -18.05 0.67 21.39
C PHE A 48 -19.06 0.59 20.23
N SER A 49 -20.31 0.21 20.54
CA SER A 49 -21.36 0.15 19.52
C SER A 49 -21.69 1.52 18.95
N ALA A 50 -21.62 2.58 19.76
CA ALA A 50 -21.86 3.95 19.33
C ALA A 50 -20.78 4.47 18.38
N SER A 51 -19.54 3.98 18.47
CA SER A 51 -18.45 4.35 17.55
C SER A 51 -18.39 3.49 16.27
N TYR A 52 -19.32 2.55 16.08
CA TYR A 52 -19.33 1.63 14.94
C TYR A 52 -19.22 2.35 13.57
N LEU A 53 -19.95 3.45 13.38
CA LEU A 53 -19.93 4.18 12.11
C LEU A 53 -18.56 4.79 11.81
N GLU A 54 -17.88 5.32 12.84
CA GLU A 54 -16.52 5.83 12.73
C GLU A 54 -15.56 4.70 12.33
N HIS A 55 -15.67 3.54 12.98
CA HIS A 55 -14.83 2.39 12.68
C HIS A 55 -15.03 1.89 11.25
N ARG A 56 -16.29 1.78 10.81
CA ARG A 56 -16.62 1.35 9.45
C ARG A 56 -16.02 2.28 8.40
N ILE A 57 -16.20 3.59 8.57
CA ILE A 57 -15.67 4.61 7.64
C ILE A 57 -14.14 4.55 7.58
N GLN A 58 -13.47 4.47 8.73
CA GLN A 58 -12.02 4.39 8.78
C GLN A 58 -11.48 3.13 8.09
N ASN A 59 -12.14 1.99 8.30
CA ASN A 59 -11.79 0.73 7.65
C ASN A 59 -12.02 0.78 6.14
N GLU A 60 -13.15 1.33 5.68
CA GLU A 60 -13.44 1.54 4.26
C GLU A 60 -12.35 2.38 3.59
N HIS A 61 -12.03 3.55 4.15
CA HIS A 61 -10.97 4.41 3.61
C HIS A 61 -9.58 3.75 3.61
N THR A 62 -9.27 2.96 4.64
CA THR A 62 -8.00 2.22 4.71
C THR A 62 -7.90 1.22 3.55
N VAL A 63 -8.97 0.46 3.31
CA VAL A 63 -9.03 -0.54 2.23
C VAL A 63 -8.97 0.14 0.86
N GLU A 64 -9.71 1.23 0.66
CA GLU A 64 -9.70 1.99 -0.60
C GLU A 64 -8.30 2.52 -0.93
N LEU A 65 -7.58 3.09 0.03
CA LEU A 65 -6.21 3.56 -0.16
C LEU A 65 -5.25 2.40 -0.51
N LEU A 66 -5.37 1.27 0.19
CA LEU A 66 -4.55 0.09 -0.13
C LEU A 66 -4.83 -0.43 -1.54
N GLN A 67 -6.08 -0.42 -2.01
CA GLN A 67 -6.44 -0.82 -3.37
C GLN A 67 -5.82 0.12 -4.41
N VAL A 68 -5.82 1.44 -4.17
CA VAL A 68 -5.16 2.41 -5.04
C VAL A 68 -3.66 2.12 -5.12
N TYR A 69 -2.99 1.93 -3.98
CA TYR A 69 -1.54 1.68 -3.97
C TYR A 69 -1.15 0.31 -4.53
N LEU A 70 -1.99 -0.72 -4.37
CA LEU A 70 -1.80 -2.00 -5.04
C LEU A 70 -1.88 -1.86 -6.56
N LYS A 71 -2.80 -1.02 -7.06
CA LYS A 71 -2.89 -0.71 -8.48
C LYS A 71 -1.65 0.04 -8.97
N GLU A 72 -1.24 1.11 -8.27
CA GLU A 72 -0.01 1.86 -8.58
C GLU A 72 1.20 0.91 -8.61
N PHE A 73 1.33 0.02 -7.62
CA PHE A 73 2.42 -0.96 -7.56
C PHE A 73 2.39 -1.94 -8.74
N GLY A 74 1.20 -2.39 -9.15
CA GLY A 74 1.04 -3.24 -10.34
C GLY A 74 1.49 -2.56 -11.63
N GLU A 75 1.21 -1.26 -11.78
CA GLU A 75 1.66 -0.46 -12.92
C GLU A 75 3.20 -0.33 -12.94
N LEU A 76 3.84 -0.18 -11.78
CA LEU A 76 5.31 -0.16 -11.66
C LEU A 76 5.95 -1.51 -12.02
N ILE A 77 5.34 -2.63 -11.63
CA ILE A 77 5.77 -3.97 -12.04
C ILE A 77 5.69 -4.11 -13.57
N GLN A 78 4.63 -3.59 -14.19
CA GLN A 78 4.50 -3.62 -15.64
C GLN A 78 5.61 -2.78 -16.32
N LYS A 79 5.88 -1.57 -15.82
CA LYS A 79 7.00 -0.71 -16.28
C LYS A 79 8.35 -1.43 -16.15
N PHE A 80 8.57 -2.20 -15.09
CA PHE A 80 9.77 -3.03 -14.93
C PHE A 80 9.93 -4.06 -16.05
N HIS A 81 8.89 -4.85 -16.33
CA HIS A 81 8.93 -5.87 -17.39
C HIS A 81 9.17 -5.26 -18.78
N GLU A 82 8.65 -4.06 -19.03
CA GLU A 82 8.90 -3.33 -20.29
C GLU A 82 10.37 -2.95 -20.45
N ILE A 83 11.00 -2.45 -19.38
CA ILE A 83 12.43 -2.13 -19.37
C ILE A 83 13.28 -3.40 -19.56
N GLU A 84 12.95 -4.48 -18.85
CA GLU A 84 13.65 -5.77 -18.97
C GLU A 84 13.59 -6.30 -20.40
N LYS A 85 12.40 -6.30 -21.01
CA LYS A 85 12.21 -6.73 -22.40
C LYS A 85 13.00 -5.87 -23.39
N ALA A 86 13.02 -4.56 -23.20
CA ALA A 86 13.78 -3.65 -24.06
C ALA A 86 15.29 -3.88 -23.94
N SER A 87 15.80 -4.14 -22.72
CA SER A 87 17.20 -4.50 -22.48
C SER A 87 17.62 -5.75 -23.26
N LEU A 88 16.80 -6.81 -23.20
CA LEU A 88 17.09 -8.07 -23.89
C LEU A 88 17.14 -7.93 -25.42
N GLN A 89 16.30 -7.06 -25.99
CA GLN A 89 16.27 -6.81 -27.43
C GLN A 89 17.48 -5.99 -27.92
N ALA A 90 17.99 -5.08 -27.09
CA ALA A 90 19.20 -4.32 -27.38
C ALA A 90 20.43 -5.25 -27.46
N ASP A 91 20.58 -6.14 -26.47
CA ASP A 91 21.72 -7.08 -26.40
C ASP A 91 21.76 -8.06 -27.60
N GLN A 92 20.59 -8.50 -28.08
CA GLN A 92 20.50 -9.37 -29.27
C GLN A 92 20.87 -8.66 -30.58
N SER A 93 20.73 -7.33 -30.63
CA SER A 93 21.05 -6.55 -31.81
C SER A 93 22.56 -6.31 -31.94
N GLU A 94 23.26 -6.17 -30.80
CA GLU A 94 24.72 -6.02 -30.75
C GLU A 94 25.48 -7.33 -31.01
N SER A 95 24.90 -8.48 -30.66
CA SER A 95 25.50 -9.80 -30.93
C SER A 95 25.42 -10.23 -32.41
N ASN A 96 24.58 -9.58 -33.21
CA ASN A 96 24.35 -9.92 -34.63
C ASN A 96 25.00 -8.93 -35.62
N ALA A 97 25.80 -7.98 -35.12
CA ALA A 97 26.55 -7.00 -35.91
C ALA A 97 28.07 -7.24 -35.80
#